data_AF-A0A9D6VHI8-F1
#
_entry.id   AF-A0A9D6VHI8-F1
#
_cell.length_a   1.000
_cell.length_b   1.000
_cell.length_c   1.000
_cell.angle_alpha   90.00
_cell.angle_beta   90.00
_cell.angle_gamma   90.00
#
_symmetry.space_group_name_H-M   'P 1'
#
loop_
_entity.id
_entity.type
_entity.pdbx_description
1 polymer ?
#
loop_
_entity_poly.entity_id
_entity_poly.type
_entity_poly.pdbx_seq_one_letter_code
_entity_poly.pdbx_strand_id
1 'polypeptide(L)'
;MRRYTSGTNIADFDAVQLSVASPEDILEWSYGEVTKPETINYRTQKPERDGLFCERIFGPAKDINPHDAKYKGVRSRESAVDKNGELVTKSIVRRERMGHIQLASPVAHIWFLRGTPSAVGLLLGMTVKSLERVAYFASYIVKSVDVEKRDKILADKEAEAAAAQEAIKARYEEEAKKEDANVKALAEAQTKELEEVQVEFETLKEQIVALEKYNLLNENDYRAMPDELQDIITVGMGGQALVDLLEEINLSELIASLSKEADETKGQRKKKIMKRLRLLESMERAGIKPTSMCVSVLPVIPPDLRPMVQLTGGRFATSDLNDLYRRVINRNNRLKKLIDLNAPEVIRRNEQRMLQEAVDALIDNSSARSGRAVAATGQRRRLKSLSDMLKGKQGRFRQNLLGKRVDYSGRSVIVAGPELKMFQCGLPKMMALELFKPFVIGQLIANEYAHNIRSATRMIEMGETAVWDALDEVIKEKYVLLNRAPSLHRLSIQAFQPVLIEGKAIQLHPLVCKGFNADFDGDQMAVHLPLSEEAQKESREIMLSTLNQLKPAVGTPVVTLYQDIST
;
A
#
# COMPACT_ATOMS: atom_id res chain seq x y z
N MET A 1 -1.05 -12.47 -21.13
CA MET A 1 0.10 -11.56 -20.92
C MET A 1 -0.44 -10.14 -20.93
N ARG A 2 -0.45 -9.45 -19.79
CA ARG A 2 -0.95 -8.07 -19.70
C ARG A 2 0.07 -7.20 -20.44
N ARG A 3 -0.33 -6.52 -21.52
CA ARG A 3 0.56 -5.61 -22.23
C ARG A 3 0.64 -4.31 -21.44
N TYR A 4 1.76 -4.09 -20.75
CA TYR A 4 2.04 -2.81 -20.11
C TYR A 4 2.49 -1.81 -21.18
N THR A 5 1.63 -0.84 -21.51
CA THR A 5 2.00 0.27 -22.38
C THR A 5 2.97 1.17 -21.62
N SER A 6 4.22 1.27 -22.07
CA SER A 6 5.23 2.16 -21.51
C SER A 6 5.08 3.62 -22.01
N GLY A 7 3.88 4.01 -22.45
CA GLY A 7 3.59 5.36 -22.93
C GLY A 7 3.62 6.34 -21.77
N THR A 8 4.47 7.36 -21.87
CA THR A 8 4.65 8.39 -20.82
C THR A 8 3.69 9.57 -20.96
N ASN A 9 2.84 9.59 -21.99
CA ASN A 9 1.97 10.73 -22.27
C ASN A 9 0.60 10.54 -21.63
N ILE A 10 0.26 11.42 -20.69
CA ILE A 10 -0.99 11.38 -19.91
C ILE A 10 -2.21 11.61 -20.81
N ALA A 11 -2.03 12.19 -22.00
CA ALA A 11 -3.09 12.44 -22.97
C ALA A 11 -3.65 11.18 -23.65
N ASP A 12 -3.01 10.01 -23.50
CA ASP A 12 -3.26 8.84 -24.36
C ASP A 12 -4.07 7.69 -23.68
N PHE A 13 -4.72 7.92 -22.53
CA PHE A 13 -5.51 6.87 -21.87
C PHE A 13 -6.92 7.30 -21.42
N ASP A 14 -7.92 6.46 -21.74
CA ASP A 14 -9.33 6.68 -21.37
C ASP A 14 -9.68 6.16 -19.97
N ALA A 15 -8.93 5.16 -19.48
CA ALA A 15 -9.23 4.50 -18.21
C ALA A 15 -7.98 3.97 -17.50
N VAL A 16 -8.06 3.87 -16.16
CA VAL A 16 -7.04 3.24 -15.32
C VAL A 16 -7.62 1.98 -14.71
N GLN A 17 -6.99 0.83 -14.99
CA GLN A 17 -7.38 -0.45 -14.40
C GLN A 17 -6.47 -0.81 -13.23
N LEU A 18 -7.08 -1.25 -12.12
CA LEU A 18 -6.38 -1.83 -10.98
C LEU A 18 -6.71 -3.32 -10.90
N SER A 19 -5.70 -4.15 -10.71
CA SER A 19 -5.86 -5.60 -10.58
C SER A 19 -4.84 -6.17 -9.60
N VAL A 20 -5.12 -7.36 -9.09
CA VAL A 20 -4.16 -8.10 -8.23
C VAL A 20 -3.01 -8.57 -9.10
N ALA A 21 -1.79 -8.36 -8.60
CA ALA A 21 -0.56 -8.80 -9.24
C ALA A 21 -0.31 -10.28 -8.91
N SER A 22 -0.09 -11.07 -9.94
CA SER A 22 0.38 -12.44 -9.79
C SER A 22 1.90 -12.47 -9.52
N PRO A 23 2.45 -13.55 -8.95
CA PRO A 23 3.90 -13.72 -8.83
C PRO A 23 4.64 -13.53 -10.16
N GLU A 24 4.04 -13.99 -11.26
CA GLU A 24 4.56 -13.86 -12.62
C GLU A 24 4.59 -12.38 -13.06
N ASP A 25 3.54 -11.60 -12.78
CA ASP A 25 3.51 -10.16 -13.09
C ASP A 25 4.63 -9.42 -12.33
N ILE A 26 4.88 -9.79 -11.07
CA ILE A 26 5.89 -9.14 -10.23
C ILE A 26 7.30 -9.43 -10.75
N LEU A 27 7.55 -10.65 -11.24
CA LEU A 27 8.81 -11.02 -11.88
C LEU A 27 9.01 -10.28 -13.20
N GLU A 28 7.96 -10.10 -14.00
CA GLU A 28 8.00 -9.32 -15.24
C GLU A 28 8.41 -7.86 -15.00
N TRP A 29 7.94 -7.25 -13.91
CA TRP A 29 8.32 -5.87 -13.57
C TRP A 29 9.74 -5.74 -13.00
N SER A 30 10.32 -6.85 -12.55
CA SER A 30 11.54 -6.82 -11.77
C SER A 30 12.80 -6.81 -12.63
N TYR A 31 13.74 -5.96 -12.25
CA TYR A 31 15.07 -5.89 -12.86
C TYR A 31 16.12 -6.74 -12.11
N GLY A 32 15.73 -7.44 -11.03
CA GLY A 32 16.60 -8.33 -10.28
C GLY A 32 16.16 -8.60 -8.84
N GLU A 33 16.64 -9.71 -8.29
CA GLU A 33 16.39 -10.10 -6.90
C GLU A 33 17.31 -9.34 -5.94
N VAL A 34 16.72 -8.80 -4.86
CA VAL A 34 17.46 -8.22 -3.73
C VAL A 34 17.72 -9.30 -2.69
N THR A 35 18.94 -9.84 -2.70
CA THR A 35 19.33 -10.91 -1.79
C THR A 35 19.90 -10.39 -0.47
N LYS A 36 20.50 -9.19 -0.47
CA LYS A 36 21.29 -8.67 0.64
C LYS A 36 20.54 -7.58 1.43
N PRO A 37 20.56 -7.62 2.77
CA PRO A 37 19.94 -6.59 3.61
C PRO A 37 20.70 -5.26 3.64
N GLU A 38 21.94 -5.24 3.15
CA GLU A 38 22.80 -4.07 3.15
C GLU A 38 22.27 -2.96 2.23
N THR A 39 22.56 -1.71 2.59
CA THR A 39 22.13 -0.52 1.84
C THR A 39 23.29 0.10 1.07
N ILE A 40 24.15 0.84 1.77
CA ILE A 40 25.33 1.51 1.24
C ILE A 40 26.53 1.19 2.12
N ASN A 41 27.70 1.18 1.53
CA ASN A 41 28.94 1.06 2.26
C ASN A 41 29.22 2.36 3.03
N TYR A 42 29.45 2.29 4.33
CA TYR A 42 29.67 3.48 5.16
C TYR A 42 30.98 4.23 4.84
N ARG A 43 31.99 3.56 4.26
CA ARG A 43 33.27 4.16 3.90
C ARG A 43 33.23 4.79 2.51
N THR A 44 32.79 4.02 1.52
CA THR A 44 32.81 4.46 0.11
C THR A 44 31.56 5.23 -0.29
N GLN A 45 30.51 5.18 0.54
CA GLN A 45 29.17 5.71 0.28
C GLN A 45 28.51 5.15 -0.99
N LYS A 46 29.09 4.08 -1.57
CA LYS A 46 28.55 3.41 -2.74
C LYS A 46 27.49 2.37 -2.33
N PRO A 47 26.45 2.17 -3.14
CA PRO A 47 25.49 1.10 -2.91
C PRO A 47 26.16 -0.27 -2.89
N GLU A 48 25.76 -1.11 -1.95
CA GLU A 48 26.23 -2.50 -1.88
C GLU A 48 25.61 -3.36 -2.99
N ARG A 49 26.40 -4.30 -3.51
CA ARG A 49 25.96 -5.19 -4.60
C ARG A 49 24.91 -6.18 -4.09
N ASP A 50 23.84 -6.35 -4.85
CA ASP A 50 22.65 -7.16 -4.55
C ASP A 50 21.87 -6.70 -3.30
N GLY A 51 22.21 -5.52 -2.77
CA GLY A 51 21.53 -4.87 -1.66
C GLY A 51 20.36 -3.99 -2.10
N LEU A 52 19.76 -3.30 -1.12
CA LEU A 52 18.54 -2.48 -1.30
C LEU A 52 18.71 -1.27 -2.23
N PHE A 53 19.94 -0.86 -2.52
CA PHE A 53 20.24 0.28 -3.40
C PHE A 53 21.07 -0.12 -4.63
N CYS A 54 21.24 -1.42 -4.88
CA CYS A 54 22.15 -1.97 -5.89
C CYS A 54 21.95 -1.33 -7.27
N GLU A 55 23.04 -0.83 -7.85
CA GLU A 55 23.01 -0.15 -9.15
C GLU A 55 22.73 -1.09 -10.33
N ARG A 56 23.10 -2.37 -10.19
CA ARG A 56 22.79 -3.42 -11.18
C ARG A 56 21.28 -3.63 -11.36
N ILE A 57 20.53 -3.56 -10.26
CA ILE A 57 19.08 -3.79 -10.24
C ILE A 57 18.34 -2.49 -10.59
N PHE A 58 18.63 -1.41 -9.86
CA PHE A 58 17.83 -0.20 -9.91
C PHE A 58 18.35 0.86 -10.90
N GLY A 59 19.60 0.74 -11.37
CA GLY A 59 20.28 1.75 -12.21
C GLY A 59 21.29 2.60 -11.42
N PRO A 60 22.04 3.50 -12.09
CA PRO A 60 23.17 4.20 -11.49
C PRO A 60 22.76 5.32 -10.53
N ALA A 61 23.48 5.51 -9.42
CA ALA A 61 23.14 6.52 -8.40
C ALA A 61 23.36 7.97 -8.86
N LYS A 62 24.23 8.20 -9.84
CA LYS A 62 24.48 9.49 -10.46
C LYS A 62 24.39 9.35 -11.97
N ASP A 63 24.05 10.43 -12.66
CA ASP A 63 24.12 10.46 -14.11
C ASP A 63 25.55 10.20 -14.56
N ILE A 64 25.72 9.18 -15.39
CA ILE A 64 27.02 8.82 -15.93
C ILE A 64 27.36 9.80 -17.05
N ASN A 65 28.45 10.54 -16.87
CA ASN A 65 28.96 11.44 -17.90
C ASN A 65 29.62 10.63 -19.03
N PRO A 66 29.24 10.84 -20.30
CA PRO A 66 29.83 10.15 -21.45
C PRO A 66 31.34 10.36 -21.62
N HIS A 67 31.89 11.41 -21.01
CA HIS A 67 33.31 11.77 -21.08
C HIS A 67 34.16 11.14 -19.97
N ASP A 68 33.54 10.44 -19.02
CA ASP A 68 34.28 9.77 -17.95
C ASP A 68 35.16 8.66 -18.54
N ALA A 69 36.43 8.61 -18.13
CA ALA A 69 37.45 7.78 -18.78
C ALA A 69 37.09 6.28 -18.74
N LYS A 70 36.28 5.88 -17.76
CA LYS A 70 35.77 4.53 -17.56
C LYS A 70 34.75 4.08 -18.63
N TYR A 71 34.05 5.01 -19.29
CA TYR A 71 32.97 4.72 -20.23
C TYR A 71 33.24 5.19 -21.68
N LYS A 72 34.48 5.61 -21.98
CA LYS A 72 34.93 5.93 -23.35
C LYS A 72 34.79 4.69 -24.26
N GLY A 73 33.92 4.78 -25.27
CA GLY A 73 33.77 3.75 -26.32
C GLY A 73 32.40 3.06 -26.38
N VAL A 74 31.51 3.32 -25.42
CA VAL A 74 30.14 2.81 -25.43
C VAL A 74 29.30 3.59 -26.45
N ARG A 75 29.01 2.97 -27.61
CA ARG A 75 28.28 3.59 -28.72
C ARG A 75 26.75 3.65 -28.55
N SER A 76 26.15 2.82 -27.68
CA SER A 76 24.70 2.80 -27.41
C SER A 76 24.39 3.05 -25.94
N ARG A 77 23.55 4.05 -25.68
CA ARG A 77 23.15 4.53 -24.34
C ARG A 77 22.13 3.64 -23.61
N GLU A 78 21.54 2.66 -24.29
CA GLU A 78 20.33 2.01 -23.77
C GLU A 78 20.57 0.63 -23.12
N SER A 79 21.74 0.02 -23.31
CA SER A 79 22.03 -1.31 -22.73
C SER A 79 23.52 -1.60 -22.60
N ALA A 80 24.34 -0.57 -22.39
CA ALA A 80 25.75 -0.81 -22.14
C ALA A 80 25.98 -1.18 -20.68
N VAL A 81 26.50 -2.38 -20.49
CA VAL A 81 26.88 -2.92 -19.19
C VAL A 81 28.38 -2.67 -19.02
N ASP A 82 28.77 -2.02 -17.94
CA ASP A 82 30.19 -1.85 -17.59
C ASP A 82 30.83 -3.21 -17.24
N LYS A 83 32.17 -3.29 -17.16
CA LYS A 83 32.94 -4.48 -16.76
C LYS A 83 32.47 -5.10 -15.43
N ASN A 84 31.83 -4.29 -14.57
CA ASN A 84 31.29 -4.70 -13.27
C ASN A 84 29.84 -5.22 -13.32
N GLY A 85 29.16 -5.18 -14.47
CA GLY A 85 27.74 -5.52 -14.58
C GLY A 85 26.78 -4.34 -14.35
N GLU A 86 27.29 -3.10 -14.26
CA GLU A 86 26.50 -1.88 -13.97
C GLU A 86 25.89 -1.30 -15.25
N LEU A 87 24.62 -0.87 -15.19
CA LEU A 87 23.92 -0.27 -16.34
C LEU A 87 24.32 1.19 -16.54
N VAL A 88 24.71 1.55 -17.78
CA VAL A 88 24.99 2.92 -18.18
C VAL A 88 23.72 3.59 -18.68
N THR A 89 22.92 4.17 -17.76
CA THR A 89 21.69 4.93 -18.07
C THR A 89 21.61 6.23 -17.27
N LYS A 90 20.56 7.04 -17.48
CA LYS A 90 20.26 8.18 -16.58
C LYS A 90 19.88 7.67 -15.18
N SER A 91 20.17 8.44 -14.14
CA SER A 91 19.81 8.11 -12.76
C SER A 91 18.29 8.08 -12.54
N ILE A 92 17.51 8.78 -13.37
CA ILE A 92 16.04 8.84 -13.25
C ILE A 92 15.35 7.46 -13.24
N VAL A 93 15.96 6.45 -13.88
CA VAL A 93 15.42 5.08 -13.90
C VAL A 93 15.30 4.47 -12.49
N ARG A 94 16.06 4.98 -11.51
CA ARG A 94 15.97 4.58 -10.09
C ARG A 94 14.66 5.00 -9.41
N ARG A 95 13.81 5.77 -10.09
CA ARG A 95 12.44 6.10 -9.67
C ARG A 95 11.39 5.16 -10.25
N GLU A 96 11.76 4.37 -11.26
CA GLU A 96 10.82 3.57 -12.08
C GLU A 96 11.09 2.07 -11.95
N ARG A 97 12.36 1.65 -11.91
CA ARG A 97 12.75 0.23 -11.89
C ARG A 97 12.44 -0.44 -10.55
N MET A 98 11.66 -1.51 -10.59
CA MET A 98 11.36 -2.33 -9.41
C MET A 98 12.35 -3.48 -9.25
N GLY A 99 12.59 -3.86 -8.00
CA GLY A 99 13.27 -5.11 -7.64
C GLY A 99 12.26 -6.12 -7.12
N HIS A 100 12.70 -7.33 -6.80
CA HIS A 100 11.87 -8.30 -6.08
C HIS A 100 12.67 -9.06 -5.03
N ILE A 101 11.97 -9.73 -4.13
CA ILE A 101 12.53 -10.68 -3.16
C ILE A 101 11.79 -12.00 -3.34
N GLN A 102 12.51 -13.07 -3.66
CA GLN A 102 11.95 -14.42 -3.68
C GLN A 102 11.84 -14.93 -2.25
N LEU A 103 10.62 -15.09 -1.75
CA LEU A 103 10.38 -15.60 -0.41
C LEU A 103 10.63 -17.12 -0.37
N ALA A 104 11.25 -17.59 0.71
CA ALA A 104 11.53 -19.00 0.96
C ALA A 104 10.26 -19.80 1.33
N SER A 105 9.22 -19.09 1.78
CA SER A 105 7.90 -19.63 2.05
C SER A 105 6.87 -18.59 1.63
N PRO A 106 5.76 -18.97 0.98
CA PRO A 106 4.69 -18.04 0.66
C PRO A 106 4.05 -17.51 1.95
N VAL A 107 3.53 -16.29 1.83
CA VAL A 107 3.00 -15.47 2.93
C VAL A 107 1.61 -14.98 2.51
N ALA A 108 0.63 -14.99 3.41
CA ALA A 108 -0.69 -14.44 3.09
C ALA A 108 -0.64 -12.90 3.02
N HIS A 109 -1.21 -12.29 1.98
CA HIS A 109 -1.23 -10.83 1.91
C HIS A 109 -2.21 -10.25 2.95
N ILE A 110 -1.74 -9.36 3.81
CA ILE A 110 -2.51 -8.88 4.97
C ILE A 110 -3.86 -8.24 4.62
N TRP A 111 -3.95 -7.50 3.51
CA TRP A 111 -5.24 -6.92 3.07
C TRP A 111 -6.30 -7.98 2.72
N PHE A 112 -5.90 -9.11 2.13
CA PHE A 112 -6.83 -10.17 1.75
C PHE A 112 -7.12 -11.13 2.92
N LEU A 113 -6.20 -11.22 3.88
CA LEU A 113 -6.36 -12.00 5.11
C LEU A 113 -7.26 -11.26 6.12
N ARG A 114 -6.91 -10.02 6.51
CA ARG A 114 -7.59 -9.24 7.57
C ARG A 114 -8.63 -8.25 7.06
N GLY A 115 -8.74 -8.06 5.74
CA GLY A 115 -9.75 -7.17 5.16
C GLY A 115 -11.16 -7.52 5.64
N THR A 116 -12.04 -6.53 5.70
CA THR A 116 -13.45 -6.71 6.08
C THR A 116 -14.34 -6.40 4.86
N PRO A 117 -14.88 -7.43 4.17
CA PRO A 117 -14.72 -8.87 4.39
C PRO A 117 -13.38 -9.44 3.89
N SER A 118 -12.96 -10.57 4.44
CA SER A 118 -11.70 -11.23 4.08
C SER A 118 -11.88 -11.98 2.76
N ALA A 119 -11.06 -11.67 1.76
CA ALA A 119 -11.14 -12.32 0.46
C ALA A 119 -10.77 -13.81 0.56
N VAL A 120 -9.71 -14.13 1.31
CA VAL A 120 -9.31 -15.52 1.58
C VAL A 120 -10.39 -16.26 2.39
N GLY A 121 -11.01 -15.58 3.36
CA GLY A 121 -12.12 -16.14 4.14
C GLY A 121 -13.35 -16.45 3.30
N LEU A 122 -13.68 -15.58 2.36
CA LEU A 122 -14.77 -15.82 1.41
C LEU A 122 -14.42 -16.95 0.43
N LEU A 123 -13.18 -17.03 -0.05
CA LEU A 123 -12.75 -18.12 -0.95
C LEU A 123 -12.86 -19.50 -0.28
N LEU A 124 -12.29 -19.65 0.91
CA LEU A 124 -12.24 -20.92 1.64
C LEU A 124 -13.50 -21.21 2.49
N GLY A 125 -14.41 -20.25 2.65
CA GLY A 125 -15.57 -20.38 3.54
C GLY A 125 -15.21 -20.35 5.03
N MET A 126 -14.04 -19.82 5.39
CA MET A 126 -13.50 -19.81 6.75
C MET A 126 -13.64 -18.45 7.44
N THR A 127 -13.64 -18.45 8.77
CA THR A 127 -13.60 -17.21 9.55
C THR A 127 -12.20 -16.59 9.55
N VAL A 128 -12.12 -15.25 9.70
CA VAL A 128 -10.83 -14.54 9.79
C VAL A 128 -9.99 -15.05 10.98
N LYS A 129 -10.61 -15.35 12.12
CA LYS A 129 -9.92 -15.87 13.30
C LYS A 129 -9.28 -17.23 13.02
N SER A 130 -9.99 -18.10 12.30
CA SER A 130 -9.46 -19.41 11.89
C SER A 130 -8.28 -19.25 10.94
N LEU A 131 -8.40 -18.39 9.93
CA LEU A 131 -7.31 -18.13 8.98
C LEU A 131 -6.08 -17.52 9.63
N GLU A 132 -6.25 -16.61 10.60
CA GLU A 132 -5.12 -16.07 11.36
C GLU A 132 -4.39 -17.17 12.14
N ARG A 133 -5.11 -18.12 12.75
CA ARG A 133 -4.47 -19.24 13.46
C ARG A 133 -3.61 -20.08 12.53
N VAL A 134 -4.05 -20.29 11.29
CA VAL A 134 -3.28 -21.02 10.27
C VAL A 134 -2.10 -20.19 9.78
N ALA A 135 -2.33 -18.95 9.34
CA ALA A 135 -1.30 -18.08 8.76
C ALA A 135 -0.15 -17.78 9.73
N TYR A 136 -0.43 -17.65 11.03
CA TYR A 136 0.56 -17.38 12.07
C TYR A 136 1.04 -18.64 12.82
N PHE A 137 0.88 -19.83 12.23
CA PHE A 137 1.42 -21.09 12.74
C PHE A 137 0.95 -21.45 14.17
N ALA A 138 -0.28 -21.09 14.53
CA ALA A 138 -0.88 -21.42 15.83
C ALA A 138 -1.70 -22.73 15.80
N SER A 139 -2.18 -23.15 14.63
CA SER A 139 -2.99 -24.37 14.48
C SER A 139 -2.77 -24.95 13.09
N TYR A 140 -2.84 -26.28 12.99
CA TYR A 140 -2.87 -27.00 11.72
C TYR A 140 -4.23 -26.81 11.06
N ILE A 141 -4.24 -26.87 9.73
CA ILE A 141 -5.44 -27.03 8.91
C ILE A 141 -5.40 -28.37 8.20
N VAL A 142 -6.51 -29.10 8.22
CA VAL A 142 -6.67 -30.33 7.46
C VAL A 142 -6.85 -29.98 5.98
N LYS A 143 -5.91 -30.44 5.13
CA LYS A 143 -5.90 -30.21 3.69
C LYS A 143 -6.74 -31.25 2.95
N SER A 144 -6.53 -32.52 3.28
CA SER A 144 -7.26 -33.66 2.72
C SER A 144 -7.46 -34.73 3.79
N VAL A 145 -8.52 -35.52 3.60
CA VAL A 145 -8.85 -36.68 4.42
C VAL A 145 -9.11 -37.85 3.47
N ASP A 146 -8.49 -38.99 3.74
CA ASP A 146 -8.77 -40.24 3.05
C ASP A 146 -10.09 -40.81 3.56
N VAL A 147 -11.18 -40.56 2.83
CA VAL A 147 -12.54 -40.92 3.22
C VAL A 147 -12.70 -42.44 3.30
N GLU A 148 -12.07 -43.19 2.40
CA GLU A 148 -12.18 -44.66 2.37
C GLU A 148 -11.54 -45.30 3.60
N LYS A 149 -10.35 -44.83 3.99
CA LYS A 149 -9.68 -45.32 5.19
C LYS A 149 -10.42 -44.88 6.45
N ARG A 150 -10.91 -43.64 6.50
CA ARG A 150 -11.70 -43.14 7.63
C ARG A 150 -12.93 -44.01 7.88
N ASP A 151 -13.67 -44.34 6.82
CA ASP A 151 -14.91 -45.12 6.93
C ASP A 151 -14.60 -46.59 7.31
N LYS A 152 -13.48 -47.15 6.85
CA LYS A 152 -12.99 -48.47 7.31
C LYS A 152 -12.61 -48.47 8.79
N ILE A 153 -11.79 -47.51 9.24
CA ILE A 153 -11.39 -47.39 10.65
C ILE A 153 -12.62 -47.24 11.54
N LEU A 154 -13.60 -46.45 11.10
CA LEU A 154 -14.84 -46.27 11.83
C LEU A 154 -15.60 -47.60 11.97
N ALA A 155 -15.71 -48.37 10.89
CA ALA A 155 -16.37 -49.68 10.90
C ALA A 155 -15.62 -50.71 11.76
N ASP A 156 -14.29 -50.74 11.67
CA ASP A 156 -13.44 -51.65 12.46
C ASP A 156 -13.56 -51.34 13.96
N LYS A 157 -13.54 -50.06 14.34
CA LYS A 157 -13.71 -49.62 15.74
C LYS A 157 -15.12 -49.85 16.26
N GLU A 158 -16.14 -49.74 15.41
CA GLU A 158 -17.52 -50.07 15.77
C GLU A 158 -17.69 -51.57 16.01
N ALA A 159 -17.05 -52.41 15.19
CA ALA A 159 -17.02 -53.86 15.40
C ALA A 159 -16.23 -54.26 16.67
N GLU A 160 -15.10 -53.61 16.95
CA GLU A 160 -14.29 -53.82 18.15
C GLU A 160 -15.09 -53.46 19.42
N ALA A 161 -15.77 -52.31 19.43
CA ALA A 161 -16.62 -51.89 20.54
C ALA A 161 -17.79 -52.85 20.76
N ALA A 162 -18.46 -53.31 19.69
CA ALA A 162 -19.55 -54.28 19.80
C ALA A 162 -19.07 -55.63 20.37
N ALA A 163 -17.92 -56.14 19.88
CA ALA A 163 -17.33 -57.38 20.39
C ALA A 163 -16.90 -57.26 21.87
N ALA A 164 -16.34 -56.11 22.27
CA ALA A 164 -15.99 -55.85 23.67
C ALA A 164 -17.23 -55.82 24.56
N GLN A 165 -18.32 -55.18 24.12
CA GLN A 165 -19.60 -55.19 24.85
C GLN A 165 -20.18 -56.60 25.00
N GLU A 166 -20.10 -57.44 23.97
CA GLU A 166 -20.53 -58.85 24.05
C GLU A 166 -19.65 -59.67 24.99
N ALA A 167 -18.33 -59.50 24.94
CA ALA A 167 -17.40 -60.18 25.83
C ALA A 167 -17.60 -59.80 27.30
N ILE A 168 -17.84 -58.52 27.59
CA ILE A 168 -18.18 -58.02 28.94
C ILE A 168 -19.48 -58.66 29.42
N LYS A 169 -20.52 -58.72 28.57
CA LYS A 169 -21.78 -59.39 28.90
C LYS A 169 -21.57 -60.86 29.24
N ALA A 170 -20.85 -61.60 28.40
CA ALA A 170 -20.56 -63.02 28.63
C ALA A 170 -19.73 -63.27 29.90
N ARG A 171 -18.74 -62.41 30.20
CA ARG A 171 -17.88 -62.52 31.40
C ARG A 171 -18.70 -62.36 32.69
N TYR A 172 -19.57 -61.36 32.73
CA TYR A 172 -20.44 -61.12 33.89
C TYR A 172 -21.56 -62.17 34.03
N GLU A 173 -22.05 -62.74 32.92
CA GLU A 173 -22.98 -63.88 32.93
C GLU A 173 -22.36 -65.16 33.52
N GLU A 174 -21.09 -65.42 33.24
CA GLU A 174 -20.35 -66.55 33.84
C GLU A 174 -20.04 -66.32 35.33
N GLU A 175 -19.70 -65.10 35.73
CA GLU A 175 -19.47 -64.75 37.14
C GLU A 175 -20.75 -64.78 37.98
N ALA A 176 -21.91 -64.47 37.39
CA ALA A 176 -23.22 -64.58 38.04
C ALA A 176 -23.65 -66.03 38.35
N LYS A 177 -23.01 -67.05 37.74
CA LYS A 177 -23.30 -68.48 37.99
C LYS A 177 -22.55 -69.09 39.18
N LYS A 178 -21.61 -68.36 39.82
CA LYS A 178 -20.85 -68.85 40.98
C LYS A 178 -21.65 -68.73 42.29
N GLU A 179 -21.54 -69.72 43.20
CA GLU A 179 -22.39 -69.87 44.40
C GLU A 179 -22.29 -68.74 45.46
N ASP A 180 -21.26 -67.87 45.41
CA ASP A 180 -21.05 -66.73 46.34
C ASP A 180 -21.22 -65.34 45.68
N ALA A 181 -21.91 -65.25 44.54
CA ALA A 181 -22.00 -64.03 43.74
C ALA A 181 -23.05 -63.03 44.27
N ASN A 182 -22.61 -61.81 44.64
CA ASN A 182 -23.51 -60.70 44.95
C ASN A 182 -24.06 -60.08 43.65
N VAL A 183 -25.15 -60.65 43.14
CA VAL A 183 -25.78 -60.35 41.85
C VAL A 183 -26.00 -58.84 41.62
N LYS A 184 -26.31 -58.09 42.69
CA LYS A 184 -26.58 -56.64 42.60
C LYS A 184 -25.31 -55.82 42.36
N ALA A 185 -24.21 -56.18 43.01
CA ALA A 185 -22.92 -55.51 42.83
C ALA A 185 -22.27 -55.84 41.46
N LEU A 186 -22.47 -57.06 40.98
CA LEU A 186 -21.99 -57.49 39.65
C LEU A 186 -22.76 -56.79 38.51
N ALA A 187 -24.08 -56.61 38.65
CA ALA A 187 -24.87 -55.85 37.69
C ALA A 187 -24.46 -54.36 37.64
N GLU A 188 -24.25 -53.72 38.80
CA GLU A 188 -23.76 -52.34 38.85
C GLU A 188 -22.36 -52.21 38.21
N ALA A 189 -21.46 -53.16 38.45
CA ALA A 189 -20.12 -53.18 37.84
C ALA A 189 -20.17 -53.39 36.32
N GLN A 190 -21.00 -54.34 35.85
CA GLN A 190 -21.24 -54.59 34.43
C GLN A 190 -21.78 -53.35 33.71
N THR A 191 -22.74 -52.66 34.31
CA THR A 191 -23.35 -51.47 33.70
C THR A 191 -22.31 -50.36 33.57
N LYS A 192 -21.47 -50.18 34.60
CA LYS A 192 -20.41 -49.18 34.60
C LYS A 192 -19.32 -49.46 33.55
N GLU A 193 -18.88 -50.72 33.39
CA GLU A 193 -17.86 -51.07 32.40
C GLU A 193 -18.39 -50.99 30.96
N LEU A 194 -19.67 -51.33 30.73
CA LEU A 194 -20.33 -51.11 29.43
C LEU A 194 -20.46 -49.62 29.10
N GLU A 195 -20.81 -48.79 30.09
CA GLU A 195 -20.84 -47.33 29.92
C GLU A 195 -19.46 -46.76 29.61
N GLU A 196 -18.40 -47.22 30.29
CA GLU A 196 -17.02 -46.80 30.03
C GLU A 196 -16.59 -47.10 28.59
N VAL A 197 -16.83 -48.32 28.09
CA VAL A 197 -16.52 -48.71 26.70
C VAL A 197 -17.35 -47.91 25.69
N GLN A 198 -18.63 -47.66 25.99
CA GLN A 198 -19.49 -46.87 25.11
C GLN A 198 -19.00 -45.41 25.02
N VAL A 199 -18.63 -44.81 26.15
CA VAL A 199 -18.09 -43.44 26.18
C VAL A 199 -16.76 -43.35 25.43
N GLU A 200 -15.86 -44.32 25.60
CA GLU A 200 -14.61 -44.37 24.85
C GLU A 200 -14.85 -44.47 23.34
N PHE A 201 -15.76 -45.33 22.89
CA PHE A 201 -16.12 -45.44 21.49
C PHE A 201 -16.77 -44.16 20.94
N GLU A 202 -17.70 -43.56 21.68
CA GLU A 202 -18.36 -42.32 21.27
C GLU A 202 -17.36 -41.17 21.15
N THR A 203 -16.43 -41.03 22.09
CA THR A 203 -15.37 -39.99 22.02
C THR A 203 -14.44 -40.20 20.83
N LEU A 204 -14.04 -41.44 20.51
CA LEU A 204 -13.25 -41.77 19.32
C LEU A 204 -14.03 -41.51 18.04
N LYS A 205 -15.30 -41.90 17.99
CA LYS A 205 -16.19 -41.64 16.85
C LYS A 205 -16.35 -40.15 16.59
N GLU A 206 -16.56 -39.35 17.63
CA GLU A 206 -16.59 -37.88 17.53
C GLU A 206 -15.27 -37.33 16.99
N GLN A 207 -14.12 -37.84 17.45
CA GLN A 207 -12.81 -37.43 16.94
C GLN A 207 -12.64 -37.76 15.46
N ILE A 208 -13.04 -38.97 15.03
CA ILE A 208 -12.96 -39.41 13.62
C ILE A 208 -13.88 -38.57 12.74
N VAL A 209 -15.11 -38.32 13.17
CA VAL A 209 -16.09 -37.51 12.42
C VAL A 209 -15.65 -36.05 12.37
N ALA A 210 -14.98 -35.54 13.40
CA ALA A 210 -14.42 -34.19 13.40
C ALA A 210 -13.25 -34.00 12.42
N LEU A 211 -12.70 -35.06 11.83
CA LEU A 211 -11.68 -34.97 10.79
C LEU A 211 -12.32 -34.69 9.43
N GLU A 212 -12.56 -33.41 9.18
CA GLU A 212 -13.02 -32.89 7.89
C GLU A 212 -12.05 -31.85 7.34
N LYS A 213 -12.08 -31.64 6.02
CA LYS A 213 -11.31 -30.61 5.34
C LYS A 213 -11.64 -29.22 5.93
N TYR A 214 -10.62 -28.38 6.06
CA TYR A 214 -10.67 -27.05 6.70
C TYR A 214 -10.81 -27.03 8.24
N ASN A 215 -11.00 -28.18 8.90
CA ASN A 215 -10.98 -28.19 10.36
C ASN A 215 -9.58 -27.89 10.89
N LEU A 216 -9.56 -27.24 12.05
CA LEU A 216 -8.34 -26.79 12.70
C LEU A 216 -7.98 -27.73 13.85
N LEU A 217 -6.72 -28.16 13.87
CA LEU A 217 -6.17 -29.00 14.93
C LEU A 217 -5.08 -28.24 15.69
N ASN A 218 -5.11 -28.30 17.02
CA ASN A 218 -3.99 -27.78 17.81
C ASN A 218 -2.80 -28.72 17.74
N GLU A 219 -1.63 -28.23 18.12
CA GLU A 219 -0.41 -29.05 18.11
C GLU A 219 -0.46 -30.20 19.11
N ASN A 220 -1.00 -29.97 20.31
CA ASN A 220 -1.13 -31.01 21.32
C ASN A 220 -2.12 -32.08 20.88
N ASP A 221 -3.28 -31.66 20.36
CA ASP A 221 -4.35 -32.57 19.91
C ASP A 221 -3.87 -33.43 18.74
N TYR A 222 -3.14 -32.85 17.77
CA TYR A 222 -2.59 -33.59 16.64
C TYR A 222 -1.51 -34.59 17.07
N ARG A 223 -0.67 -34.25 18.05
CA ARG A 223 0.36 -35.18 18.57
C ARG A 223 -0.19 -36.28 19.47
N ALA A 224 -1.30 -36.02 20.16
CA ALA A 224 -1.98 -37.00 21.01
C ALA A 224 -2.85 -37.97 20.20
N MET A 225 -3.12 -37.66 18.93
CA MET A 225 -3.91 -38.47 18.03
C MET A 225 -3.18 -39.77 17.68
N PRO A 226 -3.86 -40.93 17.67
CA PRO A 226 -3.30 -42.21 17.23
C PRO A 226 -2.68 -42.12 15.83
N ASP A 227 -1.58 -42.84 15.59
CA ASP A 227 -0.87 -42.83 14.30
C ASP A 227 -1.78 -43.24 13.13
N GLU A 228 -2.71 -44.19 13.35
CA GLU A 228 -3.74 -44.60 12.38
C GLU A 228 -4.61 -43.42 11.91
N LEU A 229 -4.93 -42.49 12.81
CA LEU A 229 -5.71 -41.29 12.50
C LEU A 229 -4.84 -40.17 11.91
N GLN A 230 -3.54 -40.15 12.19
CA GLN A 230 -2.62 -39.22 11.54
C GLN A 230 -2.41 -39.61 10.06
N ASP A 231 -2.35 -40.90 9.76
CA ASP A 231 -2.12 -41.43 8.41
C ASP A 231 -3.27 -41.16 7.43
N ILE A 232 -4.49 -40.93 7.93
CA ILE A 232 -5.66 -40.59 7.09
C ILE A 232 -5.75 -39.11 6.75
N ILE A 233 -5.06 -38.23 7.47
CA ILE A 233 -5.17 -36.78 7.28
C ILE A 233 -3.85 -36.17 6.80
N THR A 234 -3.94 -35.31 5.79
CA THR A 234 -2.83 -34.44 5.44
C THR A 234 -3.05 -33.08 6.07
N VAL A 235 -2.17 -32.68 7.00
CA VAL A 235 -2.25 -31.37 7.66
C VAL A 235 -1.23 -30.38 7.09
N GLY A 236 -1.52 -29.08 7.24
CA GLY A 236 -0.61 -28.01 6.87
C GLY A 236 -0.67 -26.82 7.83
N MET A 237 0.31 -25.92 7.75
CA MET A 237 0.32 -24.65 8.47
C MET A 237 0.83 -23.52 7.58
N GLY A 238 0.54 -22.28 7.98
CA GLY A 238 1.14 -21.09 7.40
C GLY A 238 0.64 -20.75 6.01
N GLY A 239 1.40 -19.89 5.32
CA GLY A 239 1.08 -19.45 3.97
C GLY A 239 1.14 -20.58 2.93
N GLN A 240 1.99 -21.61 3.13
CA GLN A 240 2.06 -22.75 2.20
C GLN A 240 0.74 -23.52 2.17
N ALA A 241 0.21 -23.87 3.35
CA ALA A 241 -1.08 -24.56 3.42
C ALA A 241 -2.23 -23.75 2.82
N LEU A 242 -2.20 -22.42 2.95
CA LEU A 242 -3.19 -21.55 2.31
C LEU A 242 -3.05 -21.54 0.79
N VAL A 243 -1.82 -21.54 0.26
CA VAL A 243 -1.59 -21.64 -1.20
C VAL A 243 -2.10 -22.97 -1.73
N ASP A 244 -1.74 -24.09 -1.08
CA ASP A 244 -2.18 -25.43 -1.49
C ASP A 244 -3.73 -25.49 -1.58
N LEU A 245 -4.43 -24.99 -0.55
CA LEU A 245 -5.90 -24.95 -0.52
C LEU A 245 -6.51 -24.00 -1.56
N LEU A 246 -5.84 -22.91 -1.89
CA LEU A 246 -6.31 -21.95 -2.90
C LEU A 246 -6.08 -22.46 -4.32
N GLU A 247 -5.06 -23.29 -4.55
CA GLU A 247 -4.75 -23.89 -5.85
C GLU A 247 -5.78 -24.95 -6.26
N GLU A 248 -6.34 -25.68 -5.30
CA GLU A 248 -7.41 -26.66 -5.54
C GLU A 248 -8.76 -26.03 -5.94
N ILE A 249 -8.94 -24.72 -5.80
CA ILE A 249 -10.22 -24.06 -6.11
C ILE A 249 -10.36 -23.83 -7.61
N ASN A 250 -11.28 -24.56 -8.23
CA ASN A 250 -11.85 -24.21 -9.53
C ASN A 250 -12.98 -23.19 -9.37
N LEU A 251 -12.74 -21.95 -9.82
CA LEU A 251 -13.71 -20.84 -9.67
C LEU A 251 -15.05 -21.14 -10.35
N SER A 252 -15.03 -21.67 -11.58
CA SER A 252 -16.26 -21.89 -12.37
C SER A 252 -17.17 -22.94 -11.73
N GLU A 253 -16.59 -24.04 -11.25
CA GLU A 253 -17.31 -25.10 -10.53
C GLU A 253 -17.85 -24.61 -9.19
N LEU A 254 -17.07 -23.84 -8.45
CA LEU A 254 -17.47 -23.28 -7.17
C LEU A 254 -18.60 -22.25 -7.33
N ILE A 255 -18.57 -21.43 -8.38
CA ILE A 255 -19.65 -20.48 -8.69
C ILE A 255 -20.92 -21.26 -9.02
N ALA A 256 -20.84 -22.30 -9.86
CA ALA A 256 -21.99 -23.11 -10.24
C ALA A 256 -22.65 -23.81 -9.02
N SER A 257 -21.85 -24.39 -8.13
CA SER A 257 -22.35 -25.05 -6.92
C SER A 257 -22.99 -24.07 -5.93
N LEU A 258 -22.33 -22.94 -5.65
CA LEU A 258 -22.86 -21.92 -4.74
C LEU A 258 -24.09 -21.21 -5.29
N SER A 259 -24.22 -21.09 -6.62
CA SER A 259 -25.42 -20.51 -7.25
C SER A 259 -26.64 -21.39 -7.01
N LYS A 260 -26.50 -22.72 -7.17
CA LYS A 260 -27.56 -23.68 -6.82
C LYS A 260 -27.91 -23.61 -5.33
N GLU A 261 -26.91 -23.61 -4.44
CA GLU A 261 -27.14 -23.51 -2.99
C GLU A 261 -27.86 -22.19 -2.61
N ALA A 262 -27.54 -21.09 -3.31
CA ALA A 262 -28.17 -19.79 -3.07
C ALA A 262 -29.66 -19.75 -3.44
N ASP A 263 -30.09 -20.53 -4.43
CA ASP A 263 -31.49 -20.62 -4.86
C ASP A 263 -32.35 -21.43 -3.88
N GLU A 264 -31.80 -22.53 -3.36
CA GLU A 264 -32.46 -23.39 -2.36
C GLU A 264 -32.53 -22.72 -0.98
N THR A 265 -31.51 -21.94 -0.63
CA THR A 265 -31.37 -21.37 0.72
C THR A 265 -32.12 -20.06 0.88
N LYS A 266 -32.76 -19.83 2.04
CA LYS A 266 -33.41 -18.55 2.41
C LYS A 266 -32.73 -17.88 3.62
N GLY A 267 -33.00 -16.58 3.80
CA GLY A 267 -32.60 -15.83 5.00
C GLY A 267 -31.10 -15.43 5.07
N GLN A 268 -30.50 -15.55 6.26
CA GLN A 268 -29.13 -15.07 6.52
C GLN A 268 -28.06 -15.89 5.78
N ARG A 269 -28.27 -17.20 5.61
CA ARG A 269 -27.33 -18.08 4.88
C ARG A 269 -27.25 -17.69 3.41
N LYS A 270 -28.38 -17.40 2.75
CA LYS A 270 -28.41 -16.84 1.39
C LYS A 270 -27.58 -15.55 1.27
N LYS A 271 -27.70 -14.62 2.23
CA LYS A 271 -26.89 -13.38 2.23
C LYS A 271 -25.38 -13.64 2.31
N LYS A 272 -24.94 -14.67 3.04
CA LYS A 272 -23.52 -15.06 3.12
C LYS A 272 -23.04 -15.65 1.78
N ILE A 273 -23.82 -16.56 1.19
CA ILE A 273 -23.51 -17.17 -0.11
C ILE A 273 -23.44 -16.11 -1.21
N MET A 274 -24.41 -15.19 -1.26
CA MET A 274 -24.42 -14.09 -2.23
C MET A 274 -23.18 -13.17 -2.12
N LYS A 275 -22.68 -12.92 -0.90
CA LYS A 275 -21.44 -12.15 -0.72
C LYS A 275 -20.22 -12.91 -1.26
N ARG A 276 -20.20 -14.24 -1.09
CA ARG A 276 -19.15 -15.12 -1.61
C ARG A 276 -19.20 -15.17 -3.15
N LEU A 277 -20.37 -15.42 -3.73
CA LEU A 277 -20.59 -15.43 -5.18
C LEU A 277 -20.13 -14.14 -5.86
N ARG A 278 -20.51 -12.97 -5.32
CA ARG A 278 -20.07 -11.67 -5.88
C ARG A 278 -18.55 -11.56 -5.99
N LEU A 279 -17.81 -12.04 -4.99
CA LEU A 279 -16.34 -12.02 -5.05
C LEU A 279 -15.83 -12.98 -6.11
N LEU A 280 -16.33 -14.22 -6.13
CA LEU A 280 -15.90 -15.26 -7.07
C LEU A 280 -16.16 -14.86 -8.53
N GLU A 281 -17.36 -14.41 -8.85
CA GLU A 281 -17.74 -13.91 -10.19
C GLU A 281 -16.86 -12.72 -10.61
N SER A 282 -16.55 -11.82 -9.67
CA SER A 282 -15.67 -10.67 -9.94
C SER A 282 -14.24 -11.12 -10.21
N MET A 283 -13.75 -12.13 -9.49
CA MET A 283 -12.41 -12.69 -9.69
C MET A 283 -12.31 -13.44 -11.02
N GLU A 284 -13.31 -14.25 -11.37
CA GLU A 284 -13.37 -14.98 -12.63
C GLU A 284 -13.41 -14.00 -13.82
N ARG A 285 -14.29 -12.99 -13.78
CA ARG A 285 -14.37 -11.95 -14.81
C ARG A 285 -13.06 -11.17 -14.97
N ALA A 286 -12.35 -10.94 -13.88
CA ALA A 286 -11.07 -10.22 -13.88
C ALA A 286 -9.86 -11.12 -14.21
N GLY A 287 -10.04 -12.44 -14.35
CA GLY A 287 -8.97 -13.40 -14.57
C GLY A 287 -7.97 -13.48 -13.42
N ILE A 288 -8.40 -13.25 -12.18
CA ILE A 288 -7.54 -13.25 -10.99
C ILE A 288 -7.48 -14.67 -10.42
N LYS A 289 -6.27 -15.25 -10.37
CA LYS A 289 -6.04 -16.56 -9.74
C LYS A 289 -6.23 -16.45 -8.21
N PRO A 290 -6.90 -17.40 -7.54
CA PRO A 290 -7.02 -17.41 -6.07
C PRO A 290 -5.66 -17.38 -5.35
N THR A 291 -4.65 -18.05 -5.90
CA THR A 291 -3.28 -18.10 -5.35
C THR A 291 -2.59 -16.74 -5.30
N SER A 292 -3.01 -15.76 -6.11
CA SER A 292 -2.47 -14.39 -6.08
C SER A 292 -2.81 -13.60 -4.80
N MET A 293 -3.67 -14.15 -3.92
CA MET A 293 -3.92 -13.59 -2.59
C MET A 293 -2.77 -13.88 -1.60
N CYS A 294 -1.87 -14.80 -1.96
CA CYS A 294 -0.63 -15.10 -1.26
C CYS A 294 0.56 -14.53 -2.04
N VAL A 295 1.56 -14.06 -1.30
CA VAL A 295 2.79 -13.48 -1.82
C VAL A 295 3.89 -14.52 -1.70
N SER A 296 4.38 -15.01 -2.83
CA SER A 296 5.62 -15.79 -2.95
C SER A 296 6.79 -14.92 -3.43
N VAL A 297 6.50 -13.93 -4.28
CA VAL A 297 7.44 -12.94 -4.80
C VAL A 297 7.01 -11.57 -4.29
N LEU A 298 7.86 -10.92 -3.51
CA LEU A 298 7.57 -9.61 -2.93
C LEU A 298 8.23 -8.49 -3.77
N PRO A 299 7.49 -7.52 -4.33
CA PRO A 299 8.09 -6.41 -5.06
C PRO A 299 8.83 -5.46 -4.12
N VAL A 300 9.92 -4.87 -4.63
CA VAL A 300 10.71 -3.85 -3.95
C VAL A 300 10.58 -2.54 -4.71
N ILE A 301 10.01 -1.54 -4.03
CA ILE A 301 9.81 -0.20 -4.59
C ILE A 301 11.16 0.45 -4.98
N PRO A 302 11.20 1.27 -6.05
CA PRO A 302 12.43 1.92 -6.49
C PRO A 302 13.09 2.77 -5.37
N PRO A 303 14.43 2.78 -5.26
CA PRO A 303 15.17 3.36 -4.13
C PRO A 303 14.96 4.87 -3.96
N ASP A 304 14.75 5.61 -5.04
CA ASP A 304 14.54 7.06 -4.96
C ASP A 304 13.17 7.43 -4.37
N LEU A 305 12.23 6.48 -4.34
CA LEU A 305 10.97 6.63 -3.61
C LEU A 305 11.11 6.29 -2.11
N ARG A 306 12.28 5.77 -1.69
CA ARG A 306 12.66 5.44 -0.32
C ARG A 306 14.11 5.90 -0.02
N PRO A 307 14.41 7.20 -0.16
CA PRO A 307 15.78 7.69 -0.20
C PRO A 307 16.51 7.49 1.13
N MET A 308 17.84 7.44 1.03
CA MET A 308 18.78 7.53 2.14
C MET A 308 19.63 8.78 1.92
N VAL A 309 19.49 9.76 2.79
CA VAL A 309 20.11 11.08 2.64
C VAL A 309 21.12 11.28 3.74
N GLN A 310 22.31 11.75 3.39
CA GLN A 310 23.31 12.14 4.37
C GLN A 310 22.97 13.51 4.95
N LEU A 311 22.95 13.59 6.27
CA LEU A 311 22.77 14.83 7.01
C LEU A 311 24.14 15.47 7.31
N THR A 312 24.14 16.77 7.60
CA THR A 312 25.30 17.48 8.11
C THR A 312 25.84 16.77 9.35
N GLY A 313 27.16 16.49 9.38
CA GLY A 313 27.79 15.70 10.44
C GLY A 313 27.89 14.19 10.17
N GLY A 314 27.69 13.76 8.93
CA GLY A 314 27.98 12.39 8.48
C GLY A 314 26.95 11.33 8.88
N ARG A 315 25.86 11.72 9.56
CA ARG A 315 24.74 10.84 9.88
C ARG A 315 23.89 10.59 8.64
N PHE A 316 23.13 9.50 8.62
CA PHE A 316 22.20 9.19 7.54
C PHE A 316 20.76 9.20 8.05
N ALA A 317 19.87 9.82 7.27
CA ALA A 317 18.43 9.70 7.41
C ALA A 317 17.91 8.71 6.36
N THR A 318 17.20 7.69 6.81
CA THR A 318 16.63 6.63 5.95
C THR A 318 15.12 6.65 6.00
N SER A 319 14.47 6.37 4.87
CA SER A 319 13.04 6.01 4.86
C SER A 319 12.77 4.77 5.72
N ASP A 320 11.68 4.80 6.49
CA ASP A 320 11.20 3.68 7.32
C ASP A 320 11.03 2.38 6.51
N LEU A 321 10.68 2.50 5.22
CA LEU A 321 10.54 1.35 4.33
C LEU A 321 11.84 0.53 4.23
N ASN A 322 13.01 1.17 4.24
CA ASN A 322 14.27 0.45 4.12
C ASN A 322 14.48 -0.50 5.31
N ASP A 323 14.09 -0.08 6.52
CA ASP A 323 14.14 -0.94 7.71
C ASP A 323 13.14 -2.09 7.64
N LEU A 324 11.94 -1.86 7.10
CA LEU A 324 10.93 -2.89 6.90
C LEU A 324 11.39 -3.92 5.86
N TYR A 325 11.90 -3.50 4.70
CA TYR A 325 12.49 -4.40 3.71
C TYR A 325 13.67 -5.18 4.27
N ARG A 326 14.57 -4.51 5.01
CA ARG A 326 15.74 -5.15 5.63
C ARG A 326 15.33 -6.24 6.62
N ARG A 327 14.25 -6.03 7.38
CA ARG A 327 13.68 -7.06 8.27
C ARG A 327 13.18 -8.26 7.45
N VAL A 328 12.43 -8.04 6.37
CA VAL A 328 11.96 -9.13 5.49
C VAL A 328 13.14 -9.93 4.93
N ILE A 329 14.14 -9.26 4.35
CA ILE A 329 15.32 -9.91 3.76
C ILE A 329 16.08 -10.73 4.81
N ASN A 330 16.30 -10.17 6.00
CA ASN A 330 16.99 -10.88 7.08
C ASN A 330 16.25 -12.16 7.52
N ARG A 331 14.92 -12.08 7.68
CA ARG A 331 14.09 -13.25 8.04
C ARG A 331 14.06 -14.28 6.93
N ASN A 332 13.94 -13.83 5.68
CA ASN A 332 13.93 -14.70 4.51
C ASN A 332 15.26 -15.46 4.36
N ASN A 333 16.39 -14.75 4.45
CA ASN A 333 17.71 -15.36 4.35
C ASN A 333 18.01 -16.32 5.50
N ARG A 334 17.54 -15.99 6.72
CA ARG A 334 17.64 -16.89 7.87
C ARG A 334 16.81 -18.16 7.65
N LEU A 335 15.60 -18.03 7.12
CA LEU A 335 14.75 -19.17 6.79
C LEU A 335 15.38 -20.05 5.70
N LYS A 336 15.91 -19.47 4.61
CA LYS A 336 16.66 -20.23 3.58
C LYS A 336 17.78 -21.06 4.21
N LYS A 337 18.63 -20.44 5.03
CA LYS A 337 19.70 -21.15 5.77
C LYS A 337 19.19 -22.25 6.69
N LEU A 338 18.07 -22.05 7.38
CA LEU A 338 17.48 -23.06 8.26
C LEU A 338 16.93 -24.26 7.47
N ILE A 339 16.42 -24.02 6.26
CA ILE A 339 16.00 -25.09 5.34
C ILE A 339 17.22 -25.88 4.86
N ASP A 340 18.28 -25.20 4.44
CA ASP A 340 19.52 -25.85 3.95
C ASP A 340 20.18 -26.70 5.04
N LEU A 341 20.10 -26.26 6.31
CA LEU A 341 20.62 -26.99 7.46
C LEU A 341 19.67 -28.09 7.99
N ASN A 342 18.53 -28.32 7.33
CA ASN A 342 17.48 -29.24 7.79
C ASN A 342 17.10 -29.03 9.27
N ALA A 343 16.97 -27.77 9.69
CA ALA A 343 16.63 -27.44 11.07
C ALA A 343 15.26 -28.03 11.47
N PRO A 344 15.06 -28.37 12.76
CA PRO A 344 13.79 -28.89 13.26
C PRO A 344 12.58 -28.03 12.89
N GLU A 345 11.44 -28.66 12.64
CA GLU A 345 10.24 -27.98 12.14
C GLU A 345 9.78 -26.81 13.01
N VAL A 346 9.87 -26.94 14.33
CA VAL A 346 9.48 -25.89 15.29
C VAL A 346 10.26 -24.59 15.03
N ILE A 347 11.56 -24.70 14.73
CA ILE A 347 12.42 -23.55 14.44
C ILE A 347 12.04 -22.94 13.09
N ARG A 348 11.81 -23.78 12.06
CA ARG A 348 11.39 -23.31 10.73
C ARG A 348 10.06 -22.58 10.78
N ARG A 349 9.06 -23.14 11.49
CA ARG A 349 7.72 -22.55 11.65
C ARG A 349 7.77 -21.21 12.36
N ASN A 350 8.60 -21.09 13.41
CA ASN A 350 8.76 -19.81 14.09
C ASN A 350 9.39 -18.76 13.16
N GLU A 351 10.40 -19.10 12.37
CA GLU A 351 11.00 -18.17 11.42
C GLU A 351 10.03 -17.82 10.26
N GLN A 352 9.23 -18.77 9.77
CA GLN A 352 8.16 -18.52 8.80
C GLN A 352 7.07 -17.58 9.37
N ARG A 353 6.66 -17.76 10.63
CA ARG A 353 5.75 -16.84 11.33
C ARG A 353 6.35 -15.44 11.41
N MET A 354 7.64 -15.32 11.75
CA MET A 354 8.33 -14.02 11.79
C MET A 354 8.46 -13.38 10.41
N LEU A 355 8.61 -14.19 9.34
CA LEU A 355 8.61 -13.72 7.97
C LEU A 355 7.24 -13.15 7.58
N GLN A 356 6.15 -13.85 7.91
CA GLN A 356 4.78 -13.37 7.73
C GLN A 356 4.58 -12.02 8.43
N GLU A 357 4.96 -11.90 9.70
CA GLU A 357 4.86 -10.64 10.47
C GLU A 357 5.71 -9.50 9.87
N ALA A 358 6.88 -9.82 9.29
CA ALA A 358 7.72 -8.83 8.65
C ALA A 358 7.11 -8.29 7.36
N VAL A 359 6.51 -9.16 6.53
CA VAL A 359 5.81 -8.76 5.30
C VAL A 359 4.54 -7.99 5.63
N ASP A 360 3.79 -8.42 6.65
CA ASP A 360 2.62 -7.70 7.16
C ASP A 360 2.99 -6.27 7.58
N ALA A 361 4.08 -6.09 8.31
CA ALA A 361 4.55 -4.77 8.74
C ALA A 361 5.02 -3.90 7.56
N LEU A 362 5.61 -4.49 6.53
CA LEU A 362 5.99 -3.76 5.32
C LEU A 362 4.76 -3.23 4.57
N ILE A 363 3.73 -4.06 4.41
CA ILE A 363 2.52 -3.73 3.65
C ILE A 363 1.60 -2.81 4.46
N ASP A 364 1.21 -3.21 5.67
CA ASP A 364 0.31 -2.46 6.54
C ASP A 364 0.65 -2.67 8.04
N ASN A 365 1.63 -1.93 8.54
CA ASN A 365 2.03 -1.95 9.95
C ASN A 365 0.93 -1.44 10.90
N SER A 366 -0.02 -0.64 10.38
CA SER A 366 -1.13 -0.09 11.18
C SER A 366 -2.15 -1.17 11.55
N SER A 367 -2.30 -2.17 10.68
CA SER A 367 -3.21 -3.30 10.87
C SER A 367 -2.72 -4.36 11.85
N ALA A 368 -1.48 -4.23 12.35
CA ALA A 368 -0.97 -5.09 13.42
C ALA A 368 -1.77 -4.87 14.71
N ARG A 369 -2.20 -5.96 15.37
CA ARG A 369 -2.88 -5.88 16.66
C ARG A 369 -2.04 -5.03 17.63
N SER A 370 -2.71 -4.18 18.41
CA SER A 370 -2.08 -3.26 19.35
C SER A 370 -1.01 -3.98 20.19
N GLY A 371 0.23 -3.46 20.18
CA GLY A 371 1.38 -4.06 20.86
C GLY A 371 2.36 -4.83 19.96
N ARG A 372 1.98 -5.25 18.75
CA ARG A 372 2.88 -5.95 17.79
C ARG A 372 3.38 -5.09 16.63
N ALA A 373 2.93 -3.84 16.53
CA ALA A 373 3.38 -2.92 15.49
C ALA A 373 4.89 -2.67 15.60
N VAL A 374 5.58 -2.71 14.47
CA VAL A 374 7.02 -2.50 14.42
C VAL A 374 7.34 -1.02 14.71
N ALA A 375 8.13 -0.79 15.75
CA ALA A 375 8.60 0.52 16.16
C ALA A 375 10.07 0.76 15.74
N ALA A 376 10.43 2.03 15.60
CA ALA A 376 11.79 2.46 15.36
C ALA A 376 12.70 2.14 16.56
N THR A 377 13.98 1.88 16.30
CA THR A 377 14.94 1.58 17.37
C THR A 377 15.12 2.81 18.27
N GLY A 378 14.94 2.66 19.59
CA GLY A 378 15.10 3.73 20.58
C GLY A 378 13.92 4.71 20.70
N GLN A 379 12.90 4.62 19.83
CA GLN A 379 11.69 5.45 19.91
C GLN A 379 10.44 4.58 19.83
N ARG A 380 9.41 4.88 20.63
CA ARG A 380 8.08 4.23 20.54
C ARG A 380 7.29 4.61 19.26
N ARG A 381 7.93 5.29 18.30
CA ARG A 381 7.32 5.68 17.03
C ARG A 381 7.19 4.46 16.12
N ARG A 382 5.99 4.21 15.61
CA ARG A 382 5.72 3.16 14.62
C ARG A 382 6.36 3.52 13.28
N LEU A 383 6.96 2.54 12.61
CA LEU A 383 7.48 2.70 11.26
C LEU A 383 6.31 2.84 10.28
N LYS A 384 6.44 3.75 9.30
CA LYS A 384 5.45 3.93 8.23
C LYS A 384 5.57 2.82 7.19
N SER A 385 4.47 2.12 6.95
CA SER A 385 4.34 1.06 5.93
C SER A 385 3.99 1.60 4.54
N LEU A 386 3.95 0.73 3.53
CA LEU A 386 3.50 1.08 2.18
C LEU A 386 2.06 1.62 2.18
N SER A 387 1.17 1.03 2.99
CA SER A 387 -0.21 1.51 3.16
C SER A 387 -0.27 2.92 3.76
N ASP A 388 0.58 3.22 4.75
CA ASP A 388 0.61 4.53 5.41
C ASP A 388 1.09 5.64 4.47
N MET A 389 1.89 5.30 3.47
CA MET A 389 2.29 6.25 2.43
C MET A 389 1.13 6.65 1.52
N LEU A 390 0.08 5.84 1.42
CA LEU A 390 -1.08 6.11 0.59
C LEU A 390 -2.21 6.79 1.38
N LYS A 391 -2.42 6.38 2.64
CA LYS A 391 -3.57 6.79 3.47
C LYS A 391 -3.31 8.07 4.27
N GLY A 392 -4.40 8.72 4.70
CA GLY A 392 -4.37 9.85 5.63
C GLY A 392 -4.08 11.22 4.99
N LYS A 393 -4.05 12.28 5.82
CA LYS A 393 -3.83 13.67 5.36
C LYS A 393 -2.44 13.88 4.74
N GLN A 394 -1.44 13.18 5.27
CA GLN A 394 -0.04 13.20 4.80
C GLN A 394 0.26 12.05 3.81
N GLY A 395 -0.76 11.34 3.33
CA GLY A 395 -0.63 10.29 2.33
C GLY A 395 -0.52 10.87 0.92
N ARG A 396 0.04 10.10 -0.02
CA ARG A 396 0.32 10.55 -1.39
C ARG A 396 -0.90 11.07 -2.12
N PHE A 397 -2.06 10.42 -1.99
CA PHE A 397 -3.29 10.88 -2.68
C PHE A 397 -3.69 12.30 -2.26
N ARG A 398 -3.74 12.58 -0.95
CA ARG A 398 -4.23 13.88 -0.46
C ARG A 398 -3.18 14.98 -0.51
N GLN A 399 -1.93 14.66 -0.16
CA GLN A 399 -0.88 15.66 -0.02
C GLN A 399 -0.10 15.94 -1.31
N ASN A 400 0.00 14.95 -2.20
CA ASN A 400 0.86 15.05 -3.38
C ASN A 400 0.12 14.94 -4.71
N LEU A 401 -1.11 14.39 -4.74
CA LEU A 401 -1.90 14.32 -5.97
C LEU A 401 -2.97 15.42 -6.01
N LEU A 402 -3.84 15.50 -4.99
CA LEU A 402 -4.92 16.50 -4.93
C LEU A 402 -4.42 17.92 -4.64
N GLY A 403 -3.27 18.06 -4.01
CA GLY A 403 -2.60 19.33 -3.77
C GLY A 403 -1.10 19.16 -4.01
N LYS A 404 -0.46 20.20 -4.56
CA LYS A 404 0.99 20.24 -4.78
C LYS A 404 1.50 21.63 -4.47
N ARG A 405 2.79 21.71 -4.14
CA ARG A 405 3.51 22.98 -4.24
C ARG A 405 3.69 23.29 -5.72
N VAL A 406 3.50 24.55 -6.07
CA VAL A 406 3.56 25.02 -7.45
C VAL A 406 4.62 26.10 -7.57
N ASP A 407 5.34 26.08 -8.68
CA ASP A 407 6.23 27.17 -9.07
C ASP A 407 5.41 28.41 -9.48
N TYR A 408 6.08 29.52 -9.77
CA TYR A 408 5.43 30.79 -10.14
C TYR A 408 4.36 31.23 -9.14
N SER A 409 4.69 31.11 -7.85
CA SER A 409 3.83 31.51 -6.75
C SER A 409 4.58 32.29 -5.67
N GLY A 410 3.87 33.19 -5.01
CA GLY A 410 4.39 34.05 -3.95
C GLY A 410 3.39 34.18 -2.80
N ARG A 411 3.81 34.74 -1.67
CA ARG A 411 2.93 35.07 -0.55
C ARG A 411 3.41 36.34 0.13
N SER A 412 2.50 37.25 0.45
CA SER A 412 2.77 38.40 1.31
C SER A 412 1.53 38.81 2.11
N VAL A 413 1.74 39.70 3.06
CA VAL A 413 0.69 40.38 3.83
C VAL A 413 -0.12 41.26 2.89
N ILE A 414 -1.43 41.34 3.13
CA ILE A 414 -2.33 42.22 2.38
C ILE A 414 -2.59 43.54 3.09
N VAL A 415 -2.78 44.59 2.31
CA VAL A 415 -3.20 45.92 2.75
C VAL A 415 -4.32 46.43 1.85
N ALA A 416 -5.14 47.36 2.35
CA ALA A 416 -6.22 47.94 1.56
C ALA A 416 -5.67 48.81 0.43
N GLY A 417 -6.15 48.59 -0.80
CA GLY A 417 -5.86 49.42 -1.97
C GLY A 417 -7.12 50.11 -2.50
N PRO A 418 -7.61 51.18 -1.86
CA PRO A 418 -8.86 51.84 -2.25
C PRO A 418 -8.78 52.54 -3.61
N GLU A 419 -7.59 52.91 -4.07
CA GLU A 419 -7.36 53.56 -5.37
C GLU A 419 -7.41 52.59 -6.56
N LEU A 420 -7.35 51.28 -6.30
CA LEU A 420 -7.37 50.26 -7.33
C LEU A 420 -8.77 50.13 -7.91
N LYS A 421 -8.86 49.71 -9.18
CA LYS A 421 -10.13 49.23 -9.74
C LYS A 421 -10.43 47.84 -9.20
N MET A 422 -11.70 47.45 -9.19
CA MET A 422 -12.13 46.15 -8.65
C MET A 422 -11.41 44.94 -9.28
N PHE A 423 -11.04 45.02 -10.56
CA PHE A 423 -10.30 43.98 -11.29
C PHE A 423 -8.78 44.07 -11.13
N GLN A 424 -8.26 45.03 -10.38
CA GLN A 424 -6.83 45.26 -10.19
C GLN A 424 -6.39 44.82 -8.78
N CYS A 425 -5.12 44.43 -8.68
CA CYS A 425 -4.44 44.24 -7.40
C CYS A 425 -3.07 44.91 -7.45
N GLY A 426 -2.60 45.47 -6.34
CA GLY A 426 -1.25 46.00 -6.27
C GLY A 426 -0.27 44.88 -5.93
N LEU A 427 0.72 44.65 -6.80
CA LEU A 427 1.74 43.64 -6.63
C LEU A 427 3.11 44.29 -6.38
N PRO A 428 3.81 43.96 -5.28
CA PRO A 428 5.14 44.48 -5.01
C PRO A 428 6.12 44.22 -6.15
N LYS A 429 6.86 45.25 -6.58
CA LYS A 429 7.86 45.17 -7.66
C LYS A 429 8.81 43.97 -7.57
N MET A 430 9.39 43.74 -6.39
CA MET A 430 10.31 42.61 -6.17
C MET A 430 9.61 41.24 -6.29
N MET A 431 8.36 41.14 -5.83
CA MET A 431 7.59 39.90 -5.95
C MET A 431 7.22 39.65 -7.42
N ALA A 432 6.77 40.69 -8.12
CA ALA A 432 6.44 40.63 -9.53
C ALA A 432 7.66 40.23 -10.37
N LEU A 433 8.83 40.84 -10.10
CA LEU A 433 10.07 40.51 -10.79
C LEU A 433 10.41 39.03 -10.70
N GLU A 434 10.31 38.42 -9.52
CA GLU A 434 10.65 36.99 -9.36
C GLU A 434 9.58 36.07 -9.98
N LEU A 435 8.29 36.45 -9.93
CA LEU A 435 7.21 35.70 -10.60
C LEU A 435 7.33 35.74 -12.13
N PHE A 436 7.68 36.89 -12.70
CA PHE A 436 7.74 37.12 -14.14
C PHE A 436 9.17 36.98 -14.72
N LYS A 437 10.13 36.56 -13.91
CA LYS A 437 11.56 36.53 -14.26
C LYS A 437 11.90 35.94 -15.64
N PRO A 438 11.35 34.78 -16.06
CA PRO A 438 11.65 34.23 -17.38
C PRO A 438 11.12 35.11 -18.52
N PHE A 439 9.97 35.76 -18.33
CA PHE A 439 9.37 36.66 -19.31
C PHE A 439 10.17 37.96 -19.43
N VAL A 440 10.63 38.51 -18.30
CA VAL A 440 11.51 39.69 -18.27
C VAL A 440 12.83 39.40 -18.98
N ILE A 441 13.44 38.23 -18.73
CA ILE A 441 14.65 37.80 -19.47
C ILE A 441 14.39 37.75 -20.98
N GLY A 442 13.25 37.18 -21.39
CA GLY A 442 12.85 37.13 -22.79
C GLY A 442 12.73 38.52 -23.41
N GLN A 443 12.09 39.46 -22.69
CA GLN A 443 11.90 40.84 -23.15
C GLN A 443 13.21 41.62 -23.25
N LEU A 444 14.12 41.45 -22.29
CA LEU A 444 15.45 42.10 -22.31
C LEU A 444 16.31 41.62 -23.48
N ILE A 445 16.20 40.34 -23.86
CA ILE A 445 16.90 39.79 -25.02
C ILE A 445 16.25 40.27 -26.32
N ALA A 446 14.91 40.29 -26.39
CA ALA A 446 14.18 40.73 -27.57
C ALA A 446 14.45 42.21 -27.92
N ASN A 447 14.59 43.05 -26.89
CA ASN A 447 14.91 44.47 -27.03
C ASN A 447 16.42 44.75 -27.10
N GLU A 448 17.26 43.72 -27.27
CA GLU A 448 18.73 43.81 -27.40
C GLU A 448 19.48 44.41 -26.19
N TYR A 449 18.81 44.62 -25.05
CA TYR A 449 19.47 45.03 -23.80
C TYR A 449 20.43 43.96 -23.27
N ALA A 450 20.13 42.67 -23.50
CA ALA A 450 20.97 41.56 -23.08
C ALA A 450 21.29 40.57 -24.22
N HIS A 451 22.55 40.17 -24.36
CA HIS A 451 22.98 39.24 -25.42
C HIS A 451 22.65 37.77 -25.14
N ASN A 452 22.48 37.38 -23.87
CA ASN A 452 22.18 36.01 -23.48
C ASN A 452 21.49 35.95 -22.10
N ILE A 453 20.93 34.79 -21.78
CA ILE A 453 20.20 34.53 -20.53
C ILE A 453 21.04 34.86 -19.28
N ARG A 454 22.35 34.55 -19.30
CA ARG A 454 23.23 34.83 -18.14
C ARG A 454 23.44 36.33 -17.93
N SER A 455 23.60 37.09 -19.01
CA SER A 455 23.71 38.54 -18.97
C SER A 455 22.43 39.17 -18.45
N ALA A 456 21.27 38.75 -18.96
CA ALA A 456 19.97 39.22 -18.48
C ALA A 456 19.75 38.89 -16.99
N THR A 457 20.13 37.68 -16.55
CA THR A 457 20.04 37.29 -15.13
C THR A 457 20.91 38.19 -14.25
N ARG A 458 22.11 38.56 -14.73
CA ARG A 458 23.01 39.47 -14.02
C ARG A 458 22.45 40.89 -13.94
N MET A 459 21.84 41.40 -15.01
CA MET A 459 21.17 42.71 -15.01
C MET A 459 20.02 42.76 -13.99
N ILE A 460 19.25 41.67 -13.89
CA ILE A 460 18.19 41.51 -12.88
C ILE A 460 18.76 41.52 -11.46
N GLU A 461 19.87 40.81 -11.22
CA GLU A 461 20.54 40.79 -9.91
C GLU A 461 21.15 42.16 -9.54
N MET A 462 21.60 42.94 -10.51
CA MET A 462 22.13 44.29 -10.33
C MET A 462 21.05 45.36 -10.19
N GLY A 463 19.80 45.06 -10.55
CA GLY A 463 18.67 45.98 -10.41
C GLY A 463 18.69 47.15 -11.41
N GLU A 464 19.16 46.91 -12.63
CA GLU A 464 19.24 47.94 -13.68
C GLU A 464 17.85 48.49 -14.06
N THR A 465 17.80 49.75 -14.51
CA THR A 465 16.53 50.45 -14.81
C THR A 465 15.72 49.77 -15.92
N ALA A 466 16.40 49.27 -16.96
CA ALA A 466 15.77 48.58 -18.08
C ALA A 466 14.97 47.33 -17.65
N VAL A 467 15.32 46.71 -16.51
CA VAL A 467 14.59 45.56 -15.95
C VAL A 467 13.19 45.96 -15.51
N TRP A 468 13.03 47.15 -14.93
CA TRP A 468 11.75 47.65 -14.46
C TRP A 468 10.83 48.03 -15.62
N ASP A 469 11.38 48.66 -16.66
CA ASP A 469 10.64 48.98 -17.89
C ASP A 469 10.16 47.70 -18.58
N ALA A 470 11.03 46.68 -18.67
CA ALA A 470 10.67 45.38 -19.23
C ALA A 470 9.60 44.66 -18.38
N LEU A 471 9.66 44.77 -17.04
CA LEU A 471 8.66 44.20 -16.15
C LEU A 471 7.30 44.87 -16.32
N ASP A 472 7.26 46.21 -16.42
CA ASP A 472 6.04 46.97 -16.67
C ASP A 472 5.39 46.60 -18.01
N GLU A 473 6.20 46.30 -19.04
CA GLU A 473 5.70 45.84 -20.34
C GLU A 473 5.13 44.42 -20.27
N VAL A 474 5.86 43.49 -19.65
CA VAL A 474 5.48 42.07 -19.54
C VAL A 474 4.18 41.86 -18.76
N ILE A 475 3.93 42.70 -17.76
CA ILE A 475 2.76 42.60 -16.89
C ILE A 475 1.46 43.05 -17.59
N LYS A 476 1.55 43.89 -18.61
CA LYS A 476 0.36 44.41 -19.31
C LYS A 476 -0.52 43.28 -19.82
N GLU A 477 -1.81 43.41 -19.55
CA GLU A 477 -2.88 42.47 -19.94
C GLU A 477 -2.76 41.04 -19.39
N LYS A 478 -1.80 40.79 -18.49
CA LYS A 478 -1.69 39.53 -17.75
C LYS A 478 -2.53 39.57 -16.50
N TYR A 479 -3.00 38.40 -16.11
CA TYR A 479 -3.77 38.19 -14.89
C TYR A 479 -2.96 37.34 -13.92
N VAL A 480 -3.12 37.64 -12.63
CA VAL A 480 -2.62 36.84 -11.51
C VAL A 480 -3.78 36.39 -10.64
N LEU A 481 -3.64 35.23 -10.02
CA LEU A 481 -4.64 34.70 -9.10
C LEU A 481 -4.23 35.01 -7.67
N LEU A 482 -5.12 35.65 -6.91
CA LEU A 482 -4.97 35.84 -5.47
C LEU A 482 -5.79 34.79 -4.73
N ASN A 483 -5.20 34.18 -3.70
CA ASN A 483 -5.84 33.16 -2.87
C ASN A 483 -5.60 33.43 -1.38
N ARG A 484 -6.67 33.37 -0.58
CA ARG A 484 -6.59 33.36 0.89
C ARG A 484 -7.03 32.00 1.43
N ALA A 485 -6.20 31.42 2.28
CA ALA A 485 -6.55 30.19 3.00
C ALA A 485 -7.26 30.52 4.32
N PRO A 486 -8.27 29.72 4.76
CA PRO A 486 -8.81 28.53 4.10
C PRO A 486 -9.73 28.87 2.92
N SER A 487 -9.56 28.16 1.80
CA SER A 487 -10.41 28.32 0.62
C SER A 487 -11.73 27.57 0.80
N LEU A 488 -12.77 28.25 1.29
CA LEU A 488 -14.07 27.66 1.62
C LEU A 488 -15.00 27.51 0.42
N HIS A 489 -14.84 28.38 -0.59
CA HIS A 489 -15.64 28.40 -1.80
C HIS A 489 -14.85 29.00 -2.95
N ARG A 490 -15.36 28.93 -4.18
CA ARG A 490 -14.62 29.37 -5.38
C ARG A 490 -14.11 30.82 -5.33
N LEU A 491 -14.84 31.73 -4.68
CA LEU A 491 -14.46 33.15 -4.56
C LEU A 491 -13.26 33.40 -3.64
N SER A 492 -12.77 32.36 -2.93
CA SER A 492 -11.52 32.45 -2.18
C SER A 492 -10.29 32.44 -3.09
N ILE A 493 -10.49 32.28 -4.40
CA ILE A 493 -9.49 32.48 -5.45
C ILE A 493 -10.12 33.34 -6.54
N GLN A 494 -9.53 34.48 -6.86
CA GLN A 494 -9.99 35.35 -7.95
C GLN A 494 -8.81 35.87 -8.76
N ALA A 495 -9.06 36.19 -10.02
CA ALA A 495 -8.10 36.78 -10.91
C ALA A 495 -8.14 38.31 -10.86
N PHE A 496 -6.96 38.92 -10.95
CA PHE A 496 -6.77 40.37 -10.98
C PHE A 496 -5.67 40.73 -11.98
N GLN A 497 -5.74 41.94 -12.53
CA GLN A 497 -4.63 42.55 -13.26
C GLN A 497 -3.64 43.16 -12.25
N PRO A 498 -2.36 42.76 -12.25
CA PRO A 498 -1.40 43.32 -11.32
C PRO A 498 -1.00 44.73 -11.76
N VAL A 499 -0.98 45.64 -10.80
CA VAL A 499 -0.40 46.98 -10.91
C VAL A 499 0.85 46.99 -10.03
N LEU A 500 1.99 47.39 -10.59
CA LEU A 500 3.23 47.45 -9.81
C LEU A 500 3.14 48.53 -8.74
N ILE A 501 3.45 48.15 -7.51
CA ILE A 501 3.49 49.06 -6.35
C ILE A 501 4.83 49.00 -5.64
N GLU A 502 5.17 50.10 -4.98
CA GLU A 502 6.29 50.15 -4.05
C GLU A 502 5.95 49.42 -2.73
N GLY A 503 6.99 48.96 -2.03
CA GLY A 503 6.86 48.25 -0.77
C GLY A 503 6.82 46.73 -0.92
N LYS A 504 6.26 46.03 0.09
CA LYS A 504 6.29 44.56 0.19
C LYS A 504 4.91 43.92 0.38
N ALA A 505 3.88 44.69 0.68
CA ALA A 505 2.54 44.19 0.92
C ALA A 505 1.70 44.20 -0.37
N ILE A 506 0.83 43.21 -0.54
CA ILE A 506 -0.10 43.15 -1.68
C ILE A 506 -1.27 44.08 -1.38
N GLN A 507 -1.63 44.95 -2.32
CA GLN A 507 -2.84 45.77 -2.18
C GLN A 507 -4.05 45.01 -2.73
N LEU A 508 -5.06 44.84 -1.87
CA LEU A 508 -6.32 44.20 -2.21
C LEU A 508 -7.44 45.24 -2.24
N HIS A 509 -8.31 45.13 -3.25
CA HIS A 509 -9.48 46.00 -3.36
C HIS A 509 -10.49 45.71 -2.22
N PRO A 510 -10.95 46.72 -1.45
CA PRO A 510 -11.82 46.49 -0.28
C PRO A 510 -13.11 45.71 -0.56
N LEU A 511 -13.72 45.93 -1.73
CA LEU A 511 -14.96 45.24 -2.14
C LEU A 511 -14.84 43.71 -2.27
N VAL A 512 -13.65 43.17 -2.53
CA VAL A 512 -13.47 41.71 -2.65
C VAL A 512 -13.13 41.04 -1.32
N CYS A 513 -12.82 41.80 -0.27
CA CYS A 513 -12.44 41.27 1.04
C CYS A 513 -13.48 40.31 1.61
N LYS A 514 -14.78 40.62 1.47
CA LYS A 514 -15.87 39.75 1.92
C LYS A 514 -15.91 38.39 1.18
N GLY A 515 -15.48 38.36 -0.08
CA GLY A 515 -15.30 37.11 -0.84
C GLY A 515 -14.12 36.29 -0.33
N PHE A 516 -13.04 36.91 0.10
CA PHE A 516 -11.90 36.20 0.69
C PHE A 516 -12.06 35.94 2.20
N ASN A 517 -13.09 36.52 2.82
CA ASN A 517 -13.22 36.69 4.27
C ASN A 517 -11.96 37.33 4.88
N ALA A 518 -11.36 38.26 4.15
CA ALA A 518 -10.08 38.88 4.46
C ALA A 518 -10.26 40.14 5.29
N ASP A 519 -9.38 40.31 6.27
CA ASP A 519 -9.16 41.54 7.02
C ASP A 519 -7.70 42.01 6.83
N PHE A 520 -7.31 43.10 7.51
CA PHE A 520 -6.00 43.73 7.33
C PHE A 520 -5.20 43.75 8.65
N ASP A 521 -5.37 42.74 9.50
CA ASP A 521 -4.72 42.62 10.82
C ASP A 521 -3.39 41.84 10.79
N GLY A 522 -2.90 41.49 9.59
CA GLY A 522 -1.73 40.63 9.37
C GLY A 522 -2.01 39.45 8.44
N ASP A 523 -3.24 39.33 7.96
CA ASP A 523 -3.67 38.43 6.91
C ASP A 523 -2.72 38.36 5.70
N GLN A 524 -2.55 37.16 5.16
CA GLN A 524 -1.67 36.89 4.02
C GLN A 524 -2.41 36.24 2.86
N MET A 525 -2.04 36.64 1.64
CA MET A 525 -2.54 36.00 0.42
C MET A 525 -1.41 35.41 -0.41
N ALA A 526 -1.71 34.29 -1.05
CA ALA A 526 -0.86 33.69 -2.06
C ALA A 526 -1.19 34.30 -3.44
N VAL A 527 -0.15 34.47 -4.25
CA VAL A 527 -0.23 34.90 -5.65
C VAL A 527 0.19 33.72 -6.52
N HIS A 528 -0.55 33.44 -7.59
CA HIS A 528 -0.18 32.47 -8.60
C HIS A 528 -0.21 33.12 -9.97
N LEU A 529 0.79 32.82 -10.82
CA LEU A 529 0.85 33.30 -12.19
C LEU A 529 0.44 32.19 -13.17
N PRO A 530 -0.74 32.31 -13.83
CA PRO A 530 -1.11 31.45 -14.95
C PRO A 530 -0.14 31.64 -16.12
N LEU A 531 0.34 30.56 -16.73
CA LEU A 531 1.37 30.61 -17.78
C LEU A 531 0.80 30.44 -19.19
N SER A 532 -0.02 29.41 -19.43
CA SER A 532 -0.55 29.13 -20.76
C SER A 532 -1.62 30.14 -21.17
N GLU A 533 -1.84 30.26 -22.48
CA GLU A 533 -2.88 31.15 -23.02
C GLU A 533 -4.27 30.76 -22.54
N GLU A 534 -4.56 29.45 -22.46
CA GLU A 534 -5.82 28.93 -21.92
C GLU A 534 -5.99 29.32 -20.45
N ALA A 535 -4.95 29.17 -19.64
CA ALA A 535 -5.00 29.53 -18.22
C ALA A 535 -5.18 31.05 -18.00
N GLN A 536 -4.56 31.87 -18.84
CA GLN A 536 -4.77 33.32 -18.86
C GLN A 536 -6.19 33.69 -19.33
N LYS A 537 -6.73 32.96 -20.32
CA LYS A 537 -8.10 33.13 -20.80
C LYS A 537 -9.12 32.76 -19.73
N GLU A 538 -8.97 31.62 -19.05
CA GLU A 538 -9.80 31.22 -17.91
C GLU A 538 -9.75 32.27 -16.78
N SER A 539 -8.56 32.82 -16.52
CA SER A 539 -8.40 33.88 -15.52
C SER A 539 -9.20 35.13 -15.89
N ARG A 540 -9.16 35.54 -17.16
CA ARG A 540 -9.87 36.71 -17.70
C ARG A 540 -11.38 36.52 -17.80
N GLU A 541 -11.84 35.37 -18.28
CA GLU A 541 -13.24 35.14 -18.65
C GLU A 541 -14.06 34.46 -17.54
N ILE A 542 -13.41 33.73 -16.63
CA ILE A 542 -14.10 32.93 -15.60
C ILE A 542 -13.79 33.46 -14.21
N MET A 543 -12.52 33.67 -13.88
CA MET A 543 -12.08 33.93 -12.50
C MET A 543 -11.96 35.41 -12.14
N LEU A 544 -12.12 36.32 -13.10
CA LEU A 544 -11.98 37.76 -12.90
C LEU A 544 -12.93 38.26 -11.80
N SER A 545 -12.41 39.07 -10.88
CA SER A 545 -13.18 39.56 -9.72
C SER A 545 -14.47 40.29 -10.11
N THR A 546 -14.47 41.04 -11.21
CA THR A 546 -15.64 41.79 -11.70
C THR A 546 -16.75 40.89 -12.26
N LEU A 547 -16.43 39.67 -12.70
CA LEU A 547 -17.41 38.70 -13.17
C LEU A 547 -18.03 37.89 -12.03
N ASN A 548 -17.42 37.93 -10.84
CA ASN A 548 -17.73 37.06 -9.71
C ASN A 548 -18.33 37.82 -8.52
N GLN A 549 -19.37 38.61 -8.76
CA GLN A 549 -19.98 39.50 -7.76
C GLN A 549 -21.03 38.80 -6.88
N LEU A 550 -21.56 37.67 -7.30
CA LEU A 550 -22.66 36.95 -6.65
C LEU A 550 -22.17 35.69 -5.92
N LYS A 551 -22.82 35.36 -4.80
CA LYS A 551 -22.62 34.10 -4.10
C LYS A 551 -23.11 32.95 -4.98
N PRO A 552 -22.27 31.95 -5.28
CA PRO A 552 -22.71 30.81 -6.10
C PRO A 552 -23.84 29.99 -5.45
N ALA A 553 -23.96 30.04 -4.12
CA ALA A 553 -24.94 29.26 -3.37
C ALA A 553 -26.36 29.87 -3.34
N VAL A 554 -26.47 31.21 -3.32
CA VAL A 554 -27.76 31.91 -3.08
C VAL A 554 -28.07 32.95 -4.17
N GLY A 555 -27.10 33.31 -5.00
CA GLY A 555 -27.24 34.38 -5.98
C GLY A 555 -27.24 35.79 -5.40
N THR A 556 -27.05 35.94 -4.09
CA THR A 556 -26.96 37.25 -3.43
C THR A 556 -25.61 37.93 -3.68
N PRO A 557 -25.55 39.27 -3.79
CA PRO A 557 -24.29 39.99 -3.94
C PRO A 557 -23.33 39.72 -2.77
N VAL A 558 -22.09 39.33 -3.10
CA VAL A 558 -20.96 39.27 -2.18
C VAL A 558 -20.36 40.65 -2.00
N VAL A 559 -20.29 41.37 -3.11
CA VAL A 559 -19.71 42.70 -3.20
C VAL A 559 -20.77 43.69 -2.77
N THR A 560 -20.81 43.95 -1.47
CA THR A 560 -21.71 44.92 -0.84
C THR A 560 -20.88 46.02 -0.21
N LEU A 561 -21.35 47.27 -0.28
CA LEU A 561 -20.75 48.37 0.49
C LEU A 561 -20.80 47.98 1.98
N TYR A 562 -19.68 48.09 2.67
CA TYR A 562 -19.50 47.59 4.03
C TYR A 562 -18.59 48.55 4.80
N GLN A 563 -18.82 48.67 6.12
CA GLN A 563 -18.09 49.56 7.02
C GLN A 563 -18.06 51.00 6.48
N ASP A 564 -16.87 51.57 6.31
CA ASP A 564 -16.63 52.97 5.97
C ASP A 564 -17.32 53.41 4.67
N ILE A 565 -17.61 52.48 3.75
CA ILE A 565 -18.28 52.77 2.47
C ILE A 565 -19.82 52.83 2.61
N SER A 566 -20.37 52.29 3.70
CA SER A 566 -21.82 52.26 3.96
C SER A 566 -22.35 53.42 4.81
N THR A 567 -21.43 54.13 5.48
CA THR A 567 -21.64 55.43 6.14
C THR A 567 -21.44 56.57 5.16
#